data_AF-A0A7C5QX37-F1
#
_entry.id   AF-A0A7C5QX37-F1
#
_cell.length_a   1.000
_cell.length_b   1.000
_cell.length_c   1.000
_cell.angle_alpha   90.00
_cell.angle_beta   90.00
_cell.angle_gamma   90.00
#
_symmetry.space_group_name_H-M   'P 1'
#
loop_
_entity.id
_entity.type
_entity.pdbx_description
1 polymer ?
#
loop_
_entity_poly.entity_id
_entity_poly.type
_entity_poly.pdbx_seq_one_letter_code
_entity_poly.pdbx_strand_id
1 'polypeptide(L)'
;MLLIIDNYDSFTYNLVHYAQELGADTHVIRNDQLSSQAALALKPDAVIISPGPKTPKDAGICIEFLQTAPKSLPIFGVCLGLQAMGDAFGGKVIHAKEIMHGKVSP
;
A
#
# COMPACT_ATOMS: atom_id res chain seq x y z
N MET A 1 -10.41 2.11 -12.45
CA MET A 1 -10.18 1.13 -11.38
C MET A 1 -9.06 1.59 -10.45
N LEU A 2 -9.35 1.65 -9.15
CA LEU A 2 -8.40 1.83 -8.05
C LEU A 2 -7.89 0.44 -7.60
N LEU A 3 -6.59 0.19 -7.73
CA LEU A 3 -5.98 -1.05 -7.24
C LEU A 3 -5.61 -0.90 -5.77
N ILE A 4 -5.95 -1.89 -4.95
CA ILE A 4 -5.55 -1.99 -3.55
C ILE A 4 -4.63 -3.20 -3.41
N ILE A 5 -3.39 -2.97 -2.97
CA ILE A 5 -2.45 -4.03 -2.61
C ILE A 5 -2.56 -4.25 -1.10
N ASP A 6 -3.21 -5.34 -0.71
CA ASP A 6 -3.45 -5.76 0.66
C ASP A 6 -2.23 -6.50 1.25
N ASN A 7 -1.65 -5.94 2.31
CA ASN A 7 -0.60 -6.55 3.11
C ASN A 7 -1.17 -7.38 4.28
N TYR A 8 -2.30 -8.04 4.05
CA TYR A 8 -3.01 -8.88 5.03
C TYR A 8 -3.46 -8.11 6.27
N ASP A 9 -3.99 -6.90 6.08
CA ASP A 9 -4.34 -6.01 7.19
C ASP A 9 -5.84 -5.93 7.44
N SER A 10 -6.21 -5.85 8.72
CA SER A 10 -7.60 -5.79 9.16
C SER A 10 -8.31 -4.49 8.76
N PHE A 11 -7.56 -3.42 8.44
CA PHE A 11 -8.10 -2.11 8.06
C PHE A 11 -8.17 -1.92 6.53
N THR A 12 -7.69 -2.85 5.71
CA THR A 12 -7.73 -2.73 4.25
C THR A 12 -9.14 -2.43 3.74
N TYR A 13 -10.15 -3.12 4.27
CA TYR A 13 -11.54 -2.94 3.82
C TYR A 13 -12.17 -1.61 4.27
N ASN A 14 -11.63 -0.94 5.28
CA ASN A 14 -12.05 0.43 5.59
C ASN A 14 -11.68 1.38 4.43
N LEU A 15 -10.49 1.19 3.84
CA LEU A 15 -10.05 1.96 2.67
C LEU A 15 -10.88 1.61 1.43
N VAL A 16 -11.14 0.32 1.21
CA VAL A 16 -11.95 -0.17 0.08
C VAL A 16 -13.36 0.40 0.13
N HIS A 17 -14.07 0.22 1.25
CA HIS A 17 -15.45 0.69 1.37
C HIS A 17 -15.55 2.20 1.24
N TYR A 18 -14.64 2.96 1.88
CA TYR A 18 -14.65 4.41 1.76
C TYR A 18 -14.38 4.88 0.33
N ALA A 19 -13.45 4.24 -0.40
CA ALA A 19 -13.22 4.56 -1.81
C ALA A 19 -14.45 4.23 -2.68
N GLN A 20 -15.12 3.10 -2.42
CA GLN A 20 -16.35 2.71 -3.11
C GLN A 20 -17.51 3.68 -2.84
N GLU A 21 -17.65 4.17 -1.60
CA GLU A 21 -18.63 5.20 -1.23
C GLU A 21 -18.40 6.51 -2.00
N LEU A 22 -17.16 6.84 -2.31
CA LEU A 22 -16.78 7.97 -3.17
C LEU A 22 -16.94 7.68 -4.68
N GLY A 23 -17.41 6.49 -5.06
CA GLY A 23 -17.67 6.09 -6.44
C GLY A 23 -16.49 5.44 -7.16
N ALA A 24 -15.42 5.08 -6.46
CA ALA A 24 -14.30 4.37 -7.08
C ALA A 24 -14.64 2.89 -7.32
N ASP A 25 -14.36 2.41 -8.54
CA ASP A 25 -14.29 0.98 -8.83
C ASP A 25 -12.99 0.41 -8.27
N THR A 26 -13.07 -0.47 -7.27
CA THR A 26 -11.91 -0.99 -6.54
C THR A 26 -11.60 -2.43 -6.89
N HIS A 27 -10.32 -2.75 -7.04
CA HIS A 27 -9.84 -4.13 -7.18
C HIS A 27 -8.79 -4.42 -6.12
N VAL A 28 -9.00 -5.47 -5.31
CA VAL A 28 -8.09 -5.83 -4.22
C VAL A 28 -7.29 -7.06 -4.60
N ILE A 29 -5.98 -6.98 -4.46
CA ILE A 29 -5.05 -8.11 -4.55
C ILE A 29 -4.22 -8.17 -3.28
N ARG A 30 -3.79 -9.35 -2.86
CA ARG A 30 -2.79 -9.48 -1.80
C ARG A 30 -1.38 -9.29 -2.35
N ASN A 31 -0.47 -8.86 -1.48
CA ASN A 31 0.91 -8.52 -1.82
C ASN A 31 1.77 -9.67 -2.38
N ASP A 32 1.23 -10.90 -2.42
CA ASP A 32 1.88 -12.13 -2.89
C ASP A 32 1.06 -12.85 -3.98
N GLN A 33 -0.12 -12.34 -4.35
CA GLN A 33 -1.00 -13.00 -5.32
C GLN A 33 -0.59 -12.80 -6.77
N LEU A 34 0.00 -11.64 -7.09
CA LEU A 34 0.45 -11.28 -8.42
C LEU A 34 1.91 -10.80 -8.35
N SER A 35 2.63 -10.85 -9.47
CA SER A 35 3.89 -10.12 -9.60
C SER A 35 3.64 -8.62 -9.79
N SER A 36 4.67 -7.79 -9.58
CA SER A 36 4.60 -6.35 -9.88
C SER A 36 4.13 -6.10 -11.32
N GLN A 37 4.74 -6.79 -12.28
CA GLN A 37 4.39 -6.68 -13.70
C GLN A 37 2.93 -7.06 -13.96
N ALA A 38 2.43 -8.13 -13.34
CA ALA A 38 1.04 -8.56 -13.50
C ALA A 38 0.06 -7.55 -12.88
N ALA A 39 0.38 -6.98 -11.72
CA ALA A 39 -0.42 -5.93 -11.09
C ALA A 39 -0.47 -4.65 -11.95
N LEU A 40 0.66 -4.24 -12.55
CA LEU A 40 0.71 -3.10 -13.48
C LEU A 40 -0.04 -3.39 -14.79
N ALA A 41 -0.06 -4.64 -15.24
CA ALA A 41 -0.80 -5.05 -16.43
C ALA A 41 -2.33 -4.96 -16.27
N LEU A 42 -2.84 -4.85 -15.03
CA LEU A 42 -4.24 -4.50 -14.75
C LEU A 42 -4.59 -3.06 -15.14
N LYS A 43 -3.58 -2.22 -15.46
CA LYS A 43 -3.73 -0.81 -15.86
C LYS A 43 -4.55 0.00 -14.85
N PRO A 44 -4.15 0.02 -13.56
CA PRO A 44 -4.85 0.83 -12.57
C PRO A 44 -4.75 2.33 -12.88
N ASP A 45 -5.82 3.07 -12.58
CA ASP A 45 -5.81 4.54 -12.68
C ASP A 45 -5.09 5.17 -11.47
N ALA A 46 -5.12 4.49 -10.33
CA ALA A 46 -4.41 4.82 -9.11
C ALA A 46 -4.24 3.57 -8.24
N VAL A 47 -3.33 3.64 -7.25
CA VAL A 47 -3.02 2.52 -6.36
C VAL A 47 -3.02 2.96 -4.90
N ILE A 48 -3.63 2.15 -4.03
CA ILE A 48 -3.45 2.21 -2.59
C ILE A 48 -2.64 1.00 -2.14
N ILE A 49 -1.56 1.23 -1.40
CA ILE A 49 -0.84 0.16 -0.69
C ILE A 49 -1.30 0.19 0.76
N SER A 50 -1.95 -0.88 1.20
CA SER A 50 -2.62 -0.95 2.49
C SER A 50 -1.63 -0.88 3.67
N PRO A 51 -2.14 -0.64 4.89
CA PRO A 51 -1.43 -0.99 6.12
C PRO A 51 -1.07 -2.48 6.15
N GLY A 52 -0.23 -2.86 7.11
CA GLY A 52 0.14 -4.26 7.34
C GLY A 52 1.09 -4.40 8.52
N PRO A 53 1.31 -5.63 9.00
CA PRO A 53 2.25 -5.91 10.07
C PRO A 53 3.70 -5.86 9.58
N LYS A 54 4.65 -5.87 10.51
CA LYS A 54 6.10 -6.00 10.27
C LYS A 54 6.74 -4.79 9.55
N THR A 55 7.64 -5.03 8.60
CA THR A 55 8.53 -4.05 7.98
C THR A 55 8.39 -4.06 6.45
N PRO A 56 8.85 -3.01 5.74
CA PRO A 56 8.81 -2.95 4.27
C PRO A 56 9.37 -4.18 3.55
N LYS A 57 10.35 -4.87 4.13
CA LYS A 57 10.94 -6.09 3.57
C LYS A 57 9.96 -7.27 3.50
N ASP A 58 8.90 -7.22 4.29
CA ASP A 58 7.84 -8.22 4.34
C ASP A 58 6.63 -7.85 3.46
N ALA A 59 6.67 -6.70 2.77
CA ALA A 59 5.52 -6.17 2.01
C ALA A 59 5.34 -6.80 0.61
N GLY A 60 5.81 -8.04 0.41
CA GLY A 60 5.67 -8.78 -0.85
C GLY A 60 6.14 -7.97 -2.07
N ILE A 61 5.28 -7.84 -3.08
CA ILE A 61 5.61 -7.10 -4.31
C ILE A 61 5.74 -5.59 -4.13
N CYS A 62 5.38 -5.00 -2.99
CA CYS A 62 5.20 -3.54 -2.87
C CYS A 62 6.47 -2.76 -3.23
N ILE A 63 7.66 -3.20 -2.81
CA ILE A 63 8.92 -2.49 -3.11
C ILE A 63 9.21 -2.50 -4.61
N GLU A 64 9.13 -3.69 -5.24
CA GLU A 64 9.34 -3.82 -6.68
C GLU A 64 8.28 -3.03 -7.47
N PHE A 65 7.02 -3.11 -7.04
CA PHE A 65 5.91 -2.35 -7.63
C PHE A 65 6.20 -0.84 -7.61
N LEU A 66 6.60 -0.29 -6.47
CA LEU A 66 6.95 1.12 -6.34
C LEU A 66 8.12 1.53 -7.25
N GLN A 67 9.13 0.68 -7.38
CA GLN A 67 10.31 0.97 -8.20
C GLN A 67 10.05 0.86 -9.71
N THR A 68 9.10 0.03 -10.11
CA THR A 68 8.80 -0.28 -11.52
C THR A 68 7.55 0.44 -12.04
N ALA A 69 6.72 0.99 -11.15
CA ALA A 69 5.54 1.74 -11.51
C ALA A 69 5.88 3.00 -12.34
N PRO A 70 5.04 3.37 -13.33
CA PRO A 70 5.19 4.62 -14.05
C PRO A 70 5.14 5.82 -13.09
N LYS A 71 6.02 6.80 -13.27
CA LYS A 71 6.05 8.03 -12.43
C LYS A 71 4.74 8.83 -12.45
N SER A 72 3.93 8.65 -13.50
CA SER A 72 2.63 9.29 -13.66
C SER A 72 1.49 8.59 -12.93
N LEU A 73 1.69 7.35 -12.46
CA LEU A 73 0.68 6.58 -11.74
C LEU A 73 0.57 7.11 -10.29
N PRO A 74 -0.59 7.63 -9.85
CA PRO A 74 -0.79 8.04 -8.48
C PRO A 74 -0.77 6.84 -7.53
N ILE A 75 0.08 6.89 -6.49
CA ILE A 75 0.20 5.84 -5.49
C ILE A 75 0.11 6.46 -4.09
N PHE A 76 -0.76 5.90 -3.25
CA PHE A 76 -0.95 6.30 -1.87
C PHE A 76 -0.66 5.14 -0.91
N GLY A 77 0.33 5.29 -0.04
CA GLY A 77 0.69 4.28 0.96
C GLY A 77 0.16 4.64 2.35
N VAL A 78 -0.40 3.66 3.06
CA VAL A 78 -0.88 3.83 4.45
C VAL A 78 -0.08 2.92 5.38
N CYS A 79 0.42 3.46 6.50
CA CYS A 79 1.22 2.69 7.49
C CYS A 79 2.38 1.93 6.83
N LEU A 80 2.32 0.59 6.73
CA LEU A 80 3.31 -0.22 6.03
C LEU A 80 3.48 0.20 4.57
N GLY A 81 2.40 0.57 3.87
CA GLY A 81 2.47 1.11 2.51
C GLY A 81 3.31 2.39 2.44
N LEU A 82 3.17 3.30 3.41
CA LEU A 82 3.98 4.52 3.48
C LEU A 82 5.45 4.22 3.79
N GLN A 83 5.70 3.27 4.70
CA GLN A 83 7.04 2.81 5.02
C GLN A 83 7.71 2.17 3.79
N ALA A 84 6.98 1.36 3.03
CA ALA A 84 7.43 0.76 1.78
C ALA A 84 7.78 1.81 0.72
N MET A 85 7.00 2.88 0.59
CA MET A 85 7.35 4.02 -0.26
C MET A 85 8.68 4.65 0.14
N GLY A 86 8.89 4.87 1.44
CA GLY A 86 10.17 5.40 1.94
C GLY A 86 11.35 4.48 1.61
N ASP A 87 11.23 3.19 1.92
CA ASP A 87 12.29 2.19 1.72
C ASP A 87 12.62 1.98 0.23
N ALA A 88 11.60 1.92 -0.64
CA ALA A 88 11.76 1.71 -2.08
C ALA A 88 12.64 2.76 -2.77
N PHE A 89 12.68 3.98 -2.23
CA PHE A 89 13.45 5.11 -2.76
C PHE A 89 14.61 5.54 -1.85
N GLY A 90 15.09 4.65 -0.98
CA GLY A 90 16.33 4.83 -0.21
C GLY A 90 16.16 5.55 1.14
N GLY A 91 14.93 5.80 1.56
CA GLY A 91 14.61 6.24 2.92
C GLY A 91 14.90 5.15 3.95
N LYS A 92 15.06 5.55 5.22
CA LYS A 92 15.30 4.61 6.34
C LYS A 92 14.06 4.54 7.22
N VAL A 93 13.46 3.36 7.32
CA VAL A 93 12.39 3.07 8.28
C VAL A 93 13.02 2.62 9.59
N ILE A 94 12.85 3.42 10.64
CA ILE A 94 13.41 3.20 11.98
C ILE A 94 12.29 3.13 13.02
N HIS A 95 12.62 2.61 14.20
CA HIS A 95 11.66 2.55 15.30
C HIS A 95 11.27 3.97 15.77
N ALA A 96 9.97 4.16 16.00
CA ALA A 96 9.48 5.37 16.64
C ALA A 96 9.98 5.45 18.09
N LYS A 97 10.09 6.68 18.62
CA LYS A 97 10.46 6.91 20.02
C LYS A 97 9.38 6.40 20.99
N GLU A 98 8.12 6.46 20.55
CA GLU A 98 6.95 6.07 21.34
C GLU A 98 5.97 5.28 20.47
N ILE A 99 5.25 4.35 21.10
CA ILE A 99 4.28 3.46 20.42
C ILE A 99 2.87 4.06 20.56
N MET A 100 2.25 4.37 19.42
CA MET A 100 0.89 4.94 19.32
C MET A 100 -0.10 3.92 18.73
N HIS A 101 -0.32 2.78 19.41
CA HIS A 101 -1.26 1.76 18.95
C HIS A 101 -2.69 2.08 19.42
N GLY A 102 -3.59 2.38 18.48
CA GLY A 102 -5.00 2.67 18.77
C GLY A 102 -5.26 3.99 19.51
N LYS A 103 -4.30 4.91 19.49
CA LYS A 103 -4.38 6.22 20.15
C LYS A 103 -4.40 7.33 19.11
N VAL A 104 -5.25 8.34 19.33
CA VAL A 104 -5.14 9.60 18.60
C VAL A 104 -3.91 10.36 19.08
N SER A 105 -3.28 11.11 18.18
CA SER A 105 -2.27 12.09 18.56
C SER A 105 -2.91 13.16 19.46
N PRO A 106 -2.19 13.66 20.48
CA PRO A 106 -2.66 14.76 21.33
C PRO A 106 -2.98 16.04 20.55
#